data_AF-A0A5P2D1R9-F1
#
_entry.id   AF-A0A5P2D1R9-F1
#
_cell.length_a   1.000
_cell.length_b   1.000
_cell.length_c   1.000
_cell.angle_alpha   90.00
_cell.angle_beta   90.00
_cell.angle_gamma   90.00
#
_symmetry.space_group_name_H-M   'P 1'
#
loop_
_entity.id
_entity.type
_entity.pdbx_description
1 polymer ?
#
loop_
_entity_poly.entity_id
_entity_poly.type
_entity_poly.pdbx_seq_one_letter_code
_entity_poly.pdbx_strand_id
1 'polypeptide(L)'
;MSEQWEDLPAEVREQVDAALTQGRIMQAVKAAWDELREWGLGLREAQEFVYARHQALAIRPEDSDDPLDLASLADRAAGLPGRIVAIEAVWDGDTVHDWFVLLMAVLDEPAGEQCLATVYNRPGPHTEASRAREAGRALAAHLGVPFRFADPENSYKGSVRAHRLDRRSHRT
;
A
#
# COMPACT_ATOMS: atom_id res chain seq x y z
N MET A 1 11.37 10.86 -17.90
CA MET A 1 11.35 11.66 -16.64
C MET A 1 12.73 11.82 -16.00
N SER A 2 13.78 11.10 -16.43
CA SER A 2 15.14 11.25 -15.89
C SER A 2 15.84 12.56 -16.29
N GLU A 3 15.56 13.10 -17.48
CA GLU A 3 16.18 14.34 -17.97
C GLU A 3 15.82 15.55 -17.09
N GLN A 4 14.57 15.65 -16.64
CA GLN A 4 14.09 16.74 -15.78
C GLN A 4 14.69 16.71 -14.36
N TRP A 5 15.20 15.56 -13.90
CA TRP A 5 15.90 15.48 -12.61
C TRP A 5 17.24 16.20 -12.67
N GLU A 6 18.02 15.94 -13.73
CA GLU A 6 19.35 16.54 -13.91
C GLU A 6 19.30 18.06 -14.10
N ASP A 7 18.16 18.60 -14.55
CA ASP A 7 17.92 20.02 -14.73
C ASP A 7 17.77 20.78 -13.39
N LEU A 8 17.45 20.10 -12.28
CA LEU A 8 17.38 20.74 -10.97
C LEU A 8 18.78 21.12 -10.46
N PRO A 9 18.90 22.26 -9.76
CA PRO A 9 20.12 22.62 -9.04
C PRO A 9 20.59 21.46 -8.16
N ALA A 10 21.90 21.19 -8.18
CA ALA A 10 22.48 20.07 -7.43
C ALA A 10 22.14 20.11 -5.94
N GLU A 11 22.10 21.30 -5.34
CA GLU A 11 21.71 21.52 -3.94
C GLU A 11 20.27 21.06 -3.67
N VAL A 12 19.34 21.35 -4.57
CA VAL A 12 17.93 20.96 -4.44
C VAL A 12 17.78 19.46 -4.60
N ARG A 13 18.52 18.86 -5.54
CA ARG A 13 18.57 17.40 -5.70
C ARG A 13 19.04 16.70 -4.43
N GLU A 14 20.13 17.19 -3.83
CA GLU A 14 20.65 16.64 -2.58
C GLU A 14 19.65 16.79 -1.41
N GLN A 15 18.99 17.94 -1.30
CA GLN A 15 17.96 18.16 -0.27
C GLN A 15 16.77 17.22 -0.45
N VAL A 16 16.30 17.04 -1.69
CA VAL A 16 15.20 16.12 -2.03
C VAL A 16 15.61 14.68 -1.71
N ASP A 17 16.77 14.22 -2.17
CA ASP A 17 17.25 12.85 -1.92
C ASP A 17 17.46 12.57 -0.42
N ALA A 18 18.00 13.53 0.33
CA ALA A 18 18.17 13.41 1.77
C ALA A 18 16.82 13.32 2.50
N ALA A 19 15.84 14.16 2.12
CA ALA A 19 14.49 14.11 2.68
C ALA A 19 13.78 12.79 2.35
N LEU A 20 13.92 12.29 1.13
CA LEU A 20 13.38 10.99 0.70
C LEU A 20 14.00 9.83 1.49
N THR A 21 15.32 9.81 1.64
CA THR A 21 16.04 8.77 2.41
C THR A 21 15.65 8.78 3.90
N GLN A 22 15.24 9.93 4.43
CA GLN A 22 14.75 10.08 5.81
C GLN A 22 13.24 9.87 5.97
N GLY A 23 12.52 9.48 4.90
CA GLY A 23 11.06 9.29 4.92
C GLY A 23 10.26 10.59 5.05
N ARG A 24 10.86 11.75 4.78
CA ARG A 24 10.24 13.09 4.93
C ARG A 24 9.67 13.59 3.61
N ILE A 25 8.71 12.86 3.03
CA ILE A 25 8.19 13.12 1.68
C ILE A 25 7.65 14.55 1.50
N MET A 26 6.93 15.11 2.48
CA MET A 26 6.42 16.48 2.36
C MET A 26 7.53 17.54 2.34
N GLN A 27 8.68 17.26 2.98
CA GLN A 27 9.84 18.15 2.90
C GLN A 27 10.52 18.04 1.52
N ALA A 28 10.59 16.83 0.95
CA ALA A 28 11.06 16.62 -0.41
C ALA A 28 10.16 17.32 -1.44
N VAL A 29 8.83 17.18 -1.33
CA VAL A 29 7.86 17.87 -2.20
C VAL A 29 8.00 19.38 -2.07
N LYS A 30 8.16 19.91 -0.86
CA LYS A 30 8.37 21.34 -0.65
C LYS A 30 9.65 21.84 -1.33
N ALA A 31 10.78 21.16 -1.13
CA ALA A 31 12.06 21.54 -1.72
C ALA A 31 12.00 21.53 -3.27
N ALA A 32 11.39 20.50 -3.85
CA ALA A 32 11.17 20.45 -5.30
C ALA A 32 10.20 21.55 -5.78
N TRP A 33 9.11 21.78 -5.06
CA TRP A 33 8.10 22.77 -5.45
C TRP A 33 8.63 24.20 -5.40
N ASP A 34 9.46 24.54 -4.41
CA ASP A 34 10.04 25.88 -4.26
C ASP A 34 10.88 26.28 -5.50
N GLU A 35 11.49 25.31 -6.19
CA GLU A 35 12.21 25.50 -7.47
C GLU A 35 11.30 25.38 -8.69
N LEU A 36 10.50 24.31 -8.77
CA LEU A 36 9.66 24.03 -9.93
C LEU A 36 8.59 25.11 -10.17
N ARG A 37 8.16 25.81 -9.12
CA ARG A 37 7.27 26.98 -9.25
C ARG A 37 7.88 28.11 -10.07
N GLU A 38 9.21 28.28 -10.04
CA GLU A 38 9.91 29.30 -10.85
C GLU A 38 9.88 28.95 -12.33
N TRP A 39 9.70 27.66 -12.65
CA TRP A 39 9.51 27.16 -14.01
C TRP A 39 8.03 27.12 -14.42
N GLY A 40 7.13 27.66 -13.59
CA GLY A 40 5.69 27.69 -13.84
C GLY A 40 4.96 26.37 -13.56
N LEU A 41 5.62 25.42 -12.89
CA LEU A 41 5.02 24.13 -12.53
C LEU A 41 4.36 24.21 -11.15
N GLY A 42 3.22 23.53 -11.01
CA GLY A 42 2.41 23.55 -9.80
C GLY A 42 2.86 22.52 -8.76
N LEU A 43 2.12 22.49 -7.64
CA LEU A 43 2.34 21.53 -6.57
C LEU A 43 2.14 20.08 -7.05
N ARG A 44 1.20 19.86 -7.96
CA ARG A 44 0.91 18.54 -8.51
C ARG A 44 2.12 17.99 -9.27
N GLU A 45 2.71 18.80 -10.13
CA GLU A 45 3.89 18.43 -10.90
C GLU A 45 5.08 18.17 -9.98
N ALA A 46 5.24 18.97 -8.91
CA ALA A 46 6.26 18.71 -7.90
C ALA A 46 6.04 17.41 -7.13
N GLN A 47 4.79 17.05 -6.83
CA GLN A 47 4.43 15.76 -6.22
C GLN A 47 4.76 14.59 -7.16
N GLU A 48 4.33 14.65 -8.42
CA GLU A 48 4.61 13.62 -9.43
C GLU A 48 6.12 13.45 -9.64
N PHE A 49 6.86 14.55 -9.65
CA PHE A 49 8.31 14.58 -9.79
C PHE A 49 9.03 13.90 -8.61
N VAL A 50 8.69 14.28 -7.37
CA VAL A 50 9.28 13.68 -6.16
C VAL A 50 8.89 12.21 -6.02
N TYR A 51 7.67 11.85 -6.40
CA TYR A 51 7.22 10.46 -6.39
C TYR A 51 8.01 9.60 -7.39
N ALA A 52 8.25 10.10 -8.60
CA ALA A 52 9.11 9.41 -9.57
C ALA A 52 10.55 9.25 -9.07
N ARG A 53 11.10 10.27 -8.39
CA ARG A 53 12.43 10.18 -7.78
C ARG A 53 12.48 9.17 -6.62
N HIS A 54 11.46 9.19 -5.77
CA HIS A 54 11.33 8.25 -4.65
C HIS A 54 11.26 6.81 -5.14
N GLN A 55 10.49 6.52 -6.20
CA GLN A 55 10.48 5.21 -6.85
C GLN A 55 11.87 4.82 -7.37
N ALA A 56 12.59 5.75 -8.00
CA ALA A 56 13.95 5.50 -8.51
C ALA A 56 14.97 5.21 -7.39
N LEU A 57 14.82 5.85 -6.21
CA LEU A 57 15.63 5.56 -5.02
C LEU A 57 15.22 4.25 -4.33
N ALA A 58 13.92 3.92 -4.34
CA ALA A 58 13.37 2.68 -3.80
C ALA A 58 13.73 1.43 -4.63
N ILE A 59 14.35 1.58 -5.81
CA ILE A 59 15.04 0.49 -6.54
C ILE A 59 16.36 0.07 -5.83
N ARG A 60 16.43 0.20 -4.51
CA ARG A 60 17.41 -0.45 -3.64
C ARG A 60 16.67 -1.45 -2.75
N PRO A 61 16.52 -2.71 -3.21
CA PRO A 61 15.52 -3.65 -2.71
C PRO A 61 16.06 -4.50 -1.55
N GLU A 62 16.75 -3.92 -0.58
CA GLU A 62 17.34 -4.69 0.53
C GLU A 62 16.49 -4.70 1.82
N ASP A 63 15.67 -3.68 2.10
CA ASP A 63 15.23 -3.43 3.50
C ASP A 63 13.72 -3.52 3.79
N SER A 64 12.86 -3.97 2.87
CA SER A 64 11.42 -4.11 3.17
C SER A 64 11.07 -5.56 3.54
N ASP A 65 11.22 -5.83 4.84
CA ASP A 65 10.71 -6.95 5.65
C ASP A 65 9.17 -7.10 5.59
N ASP A 66 8.58 -7.18 4.40
CA ASP A 66 7.23 -7.74 4.25
C ASP A 66 7.32 -9.10 3.58
N PRO A 67 7.64 -10.15 4.35
CA PRO A 67 7.65 -11.50 3.86
C PRO A 67 6.23 -11.91 3.49
N LEU A 68 5.94 -11.80 2.19
CA LEU A 68 4.77 -12.41 1.56
C LEU A 68 4.95 -13.92 1.37
N ASP A 69 6.05 -14.49 1.88
CA ASP A 69 6.19 -15.94 1.93
C ASP A 69 5.17 -16.54 2.88
N LEU A 70 4.76 -17.77 2.55
CA LEU A 70 3.67 -18.44 3.22
C LEU A 70 3.97 -18.69 4.71
N ALA A 71 5.23 -18.97 5.08
CA ALA A 71 5.57 -19.31 6.46
C ALA A 71 5.39 -18.07 7.35
N SER A 72 5.95 -16.93 6.94
CA SER A 72 5.82 -15.69 7.69
C SER A 72 4.36 -15.23 7.81
N LEU A 73 3.57 -15.35 6.75
CA LEU A 73 2.14 -15.03 6.80
C LEU A 73 1.35 -15.99 7.69
N ALA A 74 1.67 -17.28 7.66
CA ALA A 74 1.03 -18.27 8.53
C ALA A 74 1.37 -18.03 10.00
N ASP A 75 2.61 -17.66 10.32
CA ASP A 75 3.03 -17.30 11.68
C ASP A 75 2.29 -16.05 12.19
N ARG A 76 2.17 -15.00 11.35
CA ARG A 76 1.37 -13.81 11.67
C ARG A 76 -0.11 -14.16 11.90
N ALA A 77 -0.67 -15.02 11.05
CA ALA A 77 -2.05 -15.48 11.16
C ALA A 77 -2.29 -16.31 12.44
N ALA A 78 -1.35 -17.18 12.82
CA ALA A 78 -1.43 -18.01 14.02
C ALA A 78 -1.37 -17.19 15.32
N GLY A 79 -0.78 -16.00 15.29
CA GLY A 79 -0.73 -15.07 16.42
C GLY A 79 -2.01 -14.29 16.68
N LEU A 80 -3.03 -14.38 15.80
CA LEU A 80 -4.26 -13.62 15.94
C LEU A 80 -5.16 -14.17 17.06
N PRO A 81 -5.88 -13.30 17.79
CA PRO A 81 -6.66 -13.70 18.96
C PRO A 81 -7.97 -14.42 18.63
N GLY A 82 -8.30 -14.58 17.34
CA GLY A 82 -9.58 -15.12 16.90
C GLY A 82 -9.46 -16.05 15.71
N ARG A 83 -10.54 -16.76 15.43
CA ARG A 83 -10.59 -17.66 14.29
C ARG A 83 -10.71 -16.86 12.99
N ILE A 84 -9.79 -17.16 12.07
CA ILE A 84 -9.80 -16.60 10.72
C ILE A 84 -10.90 -17.27 9.91
N VAL A 85 -11.73 -16.47 9.26
CA VAL A 85 -12.83 -16.92 8.41
C VAL A 85 -12.67 -16.54 6.94
N ALA A 86 -11.78 -15.60 6.64
CA ALA A 86 -11.40 -15.23 5.28
C ALA A 86 -10.05 -14.52 5.27
N ILE A 87 -9.37 -14.58 4.13
CA ILE A 87 -8.26 -13.69 3.80
C ILE A 87 -8.77 -12.71 2.73
N GLU A 88 -8.56 -11.42 2.96
CA GLU A 88 -8.98 -10.38 2.02
C GLU A 88 -7.78 -9.54 1.59
N ALA A 89 -7.73 -9.17 0.32
CA ALA A 89 -6.84 -8.14 -0.20
C ALA A 89 -7.68 -6.88 -0.47
N VAL A 90 -7.22 -5.75 0.05
CA VAL A 90 -7.93 -4.46 -0.02
C VAL A 90 -6.98 -3.38 -0.51
N TRP A 91 -7.44 -2.58 -1.46
CA TRP A 91 -6.71 -1.39 -1.87
C TRP A 91 -6.78 -0.33 -0.80
N ASP A 92 -5.64 0.25 -0.49
CA ASP A 92 -5.49 1.45 0.31
C ASP A 92 -4.43 2.33 -0.35
N GLY A 93 -4.31 3.57 0.11
CA GLY A 93 -3.33 4.47 -0.45
C GLY A 93 -3.13 5.69 0.42
N ASP A 94 -1.90 6.18 0.42
CA ASP A 94 -1.56 7.41 1.09
C ASP A 94 -0.69 8.30 0.17
N THR A 95 -0.36 9.49 0.66
CA THR A 95 0.42 10.47 -0.10
C THR A 95 1.92 10.15 -0.20
N VAL A 96 2.39 9.11 0.50
CA VAL A 96 3.79 8.70 0.62
C VAL A 96 4.08 7.48 -0.26
N HIS A 97 3.18 6.51 -0.26
CA HIS A 97 3.33 5.19 -0.87
C HIS A 97 2.44 4.99 -2.10
N ASP A 98 1.63 5.99 -2.46
CA ASP A 98 0.57 5.88 -3.50
C ASP A 98 -0.37 4.70 -3.19
N TRP A 99 -0.97 4.09 -4.20
CA TRP A 99 -1.77 2.88 -4.04
C TRP A 99 -0.94 1.66 -3.63
N PHE A 100 -1.40 0.97 -2.60
CA PHE A 100 -0.87 -0.30 -2.13
C PHE A 100 -2.01 -1.25 -1.75
N VAL A 101 -1.68 -2.53 -1.54
CA VAL A 101 -2.67 -3.54 -1.16
C VAL A 101 -2.38 -4.03 0.25
N LEU A 102 -3.37 -3.92 1.14
CA LEU A 102 -3.36 -4.54 2.45
C LEU A 102 -3.85 -5.97 2.33
N LEU A 103 -3.06 -6.93 2.84
CA LEU A 103 -3.49 -8.31 3.02
C LEU A 103 -4.02 -8.47 4.45
N MET A 104 -5.29 -8.82 4.58
CA MET A 104 -6.04 -8.80 5.83
C MET A 104 -6.55 -10.19 6.21
N ALA A 105 -6.59 -10.48 7.51
CA ALA A 105 -7.34 -11.58 8.09
C ALA A 105 -8.69 -11.07 8.63
N VAL A 106 -9.78 -11.72 8.24
CA VAL A 106 -11.12 -11.47 8.80
C VAL A 106 -11.39 -12.50 9.90
N LEU A 107 -11.78 -12.03 11.08
CA LEU A 107 -12.01 -12.83 12.28
C LEU A 107 -13.50 -12.87 12.66
N ASP A 108 -13.98 -14.00 13.19
CA ASP A 108 -15.36 -14.14 13.70
C ASP A 108 -15.48 -13.97 15.23
N GLU A 109 -14.49 -14.43 16.01
CA GLU A 109 -14.49 -14.35 17.48
C GLU A 109 -13.06 -14.18 18.06
N PRO A 110 -12.69 -13.00 18.62
CA PRO A 110 -13.43 -11.75 18.53
C PRO A 110 -13.52 -11.27 17.08
N ALA A 111 -14.70 -10.78 16.68
CA ALA A 111 -14.91 -10.28 15.34
C ALA A 111 -14.02 -9.06 15.06
N GLY A 112 -13.38 -9.04 13.89
CA GLY A 112 -12.51 -7.94 13.49
C GLY A 112 -11.73 -8.21 12.21
N GLU A 113 -10.96 -7.22 11.79
CA GLU A 113 -10.04 -7.28 10.64
C GLU A 113 -8.64 -6.96 11.16
N GLN A 114 -7.64 -7.74 10.76
CA GLN A 114 -6.25 -7.56 11.17
C GLN A 114 -5.33 -7.57 9.96
N CYS A 115 -4.44 -6.58 9.85
CA CYS A 115 -3.48 -6.51 8.76
C CYS A 115 -2.37 -7.54 8.96
N LEU A 116 -2.16 -8.37 7.95
CA LEU A 116 -1.11 -9.36 7.89
C LEU A 116 0.13 -8.85 7.16
N ALA A 117 -0.04 -8.02 6.11
CA ALA A 117 1.08 -7.45 5.35
C ALA A 117 0.62 -6.25 4.50
N THR A 118 1.54 -5.33 4.22
CA THR A 118 1.32 -4.24 3.27
C THR A 118 2.12 -4.48 1.99
N VAL A 119 1.42 -4.61 0.87
CA VAL A 119 2.04 -4.89 -0.43
C VAL A 119 2.16 -3.59 -1.20
N TYR A 120 3.37 -3.01 -1.16
CA TYR A 120 3.72 -1.86 -1.99
C TYR A 120 4.08 -2.29 -3.41
N ASN A 121 3.86 -1.37 -4.35
CA ASN A 121 4.40 -1.50 -5.70
C ASN A 121 5.93 -1.58 -5.61
N ARG A 122 6.52 -2.51 -6.35
CA ARG A 122 7.98 -2.68 -6.42
C ARG A 122 8.42 -2.76 -7.88
N PRO A 123 9.60 -2.23 -8.22
CA PRO A 123 10.19 -2.44 -9.54
C PRO A 123 10.30 -3.93 -9.84
N GLY A 124 9.69 -4.39 -10.93
CA GLY A 124 9.68 -5.79 -11.31
C GLY A 124 8.48 -6.15 -12.21
N PRO A 125 8.37 -7.42 -12.62
CA PRO A 125 7.30 -7.86 -13.51
C PRO A 125 5.94 -8.02 -12.82
N HIS A 126 5.91 -8.01 -11.48
CA HIS A 126 4.71 -8.26 -10.69
C HIS A 126 4.25 -6.99 -9.98
N THR A 127 3.02 -6.58 -10.26
CA THR A 127 2.34 -5.50 -9.52
C THR A 127 2.02 -5.92 -8.09
N GLU A 128 1.85 -4.96 -7.20
CA GLU A 128 1.33 -5.14 -5.85
C GLU A 128 0.05 -5.98 -5.81
N ALA A 129 -0.87 -5.75 -6.76
CA ALA A 129 -2.10 -6.52 -6.90
C ALA A 129 -1.82 -8.00 -7.22
N SER A 130 -0.87 -8.28 -8.13
CA SER A 130 -0.53 -9.66 -8.50
C SER A 130 0.15 -10.39 -7.33
N ARG A 131 1.08 -9.72 -6.63
CA ARG A 131 1.80 -10.27 -5.47
C ARG A 131 0.86 -10.53 -4.29
N ALA A 132 -0.03 -9.59 -3.97
CA ALA A 132 -1.03 -9.76 -2.93
C ALA A 132 -2.02 -10.88 -3.26
N ARG A 133 -2.42 -11.01 -4.53
CA ARG A 133 -3.30 -12.09 -4.99
C ARG A 133 -2.64 -13.45 -4.85
N GLU A 134 -1.37 -13.57 -5.21
CA GLU A 134 -0.63 -14.83 -5.09
C GLU A 134 -0.46 -15.24 -3.62
N ALA A 135 0.07 -14.34 -2.79
CA ALA A 135 0.31 -14.58 -1.38
C ALA A 135 -0.99 -14.87 -0.61
N GLY A 136 -2.03 -14.05 -0.85
CA GLY A 136 -3.33 -14.22 -0.21
C GLY A 136 -4.03 -15.53 -0.59
N ARG A 137 -3.92 -15.97 -1.85
CA ARG A 137 -4.44 -17.29 -2.27
C ARG A 137 -3.68 -18.43 -1.61
N ALA A 138 -2.35 -18.35 -1.55
CA ALA A 138 -1.53 -19.37 -0.90
C ALA A 138 -1.88 -19.50 0.58
N LEU A 139 -1.98 -18.38 1.30
CA LEU A 139 -2.36 -18.37 2.72
C LEU A 139 -3.78 -18.90 2.94
N ALA A 140 -4.75 -18.44 2.14
CA ALA A 140 -6.13 -18.88 2.27
C ALA A 140 -6.28 -20.39 2.02
N ALA A 141 -5.57 -20.92 1.02
CA ALA A 141 -5.52 -22.35 0.75
C ALA A 141 -4.89 -23.13 1.91
N HIS A 142 -3.80 -22.61 2.48
CA HIS A 142 -3.14 -23.21 3.65
C HIS A 142 -4.05 -23.27 4.88
N LEU A 143 -4.83 -22.21 5.13
CA LEU A 143 -5.76 -22.11 6.25
C LEU A 143 -7.13 -22.76 6.00
N GLY A 144 -7.42 -23.17 4.76
CA GLY A 144 -8.72 -23.73 4.38
C GLY A 144 -9.87 -22.72 4.42
N VAL A 145 -9.58 -21.43 4.18
CA VAL A 145 -10.56 -20.33 4.20
C VAL A 145 -10.68 -19.68 2.82
N PRO A 146 -11.77 -18.97 2.50
CA PRO A 146 -11.88 -18.24 1.24
C PRO A 146 -10.88 -17.07 1.15
N PHE A 147 -10.41 -16.81 -0.08
CA PHE A 147 -9.69 -15.59 -0.45
C PHE A 147 -10.59 -14.64 -1.24
N ARG A 148 -10.54 -13.35 -0.95
CA ARG A 148 -11.23 -12.29 -1.72
C ARG A 148 -10.29 -11.15 -2.04
N PHE A 149 -10.44 -10.57 -3.23
CA PHE A 149 -9.76 -9.35 -3.61
C PHE A 149 -10.72 -8.52 -4.46
N ALA A 150 -11.13 -7.36 -3.95
CA ALA A 150 -11.98 -6.45 -4.71
C ALA A 150 -11.17 -5.79 -5.83
N ASP A 151 -11.64 -5.93 -7.06
CA ASP A 151 -11.06 -5.26 -8.22
C ASP A 151 -11.47 -3.77 -8.22
N PRO A 152 -10.51 -2.83 -8.26
CA PRO A 152 -10.80 -1.40 -8.19
C PRO A 152 -11.67 -0.93 -9.36
N GLU A 153 -11.58 -1.56 -10.55
CA GLU A 153 -12.42 -1.20 -11.70
C GLU A 153 -13.90 -1.63 -11.54
N ASN A 154 -14.20 -2.54 -10.61
CA ASN A 154 -15.55 -3.06 -10.37
C ASN A 154 -16.17 -2.53 -9.07
N SER A 155 -15.49 -1.63 -8.35
CA SER A 155 -15.89 -1.11 -7.05
C SER A 155 -17.02 -0.06 -7.08
N TYR A 156 -17.38 0.45 -8.27
CA TYR A 156 -18.48 1.42 -8.43
C TYR A 156 -19.89 0.79 -8.42
N LYS A 157 -20.02 -0.54 -8.33
CA LYS A 157 -21.30 -1.21 -8.07
C LYS A 157 -21.28 -1.95 -6.74
N GLY A 158 -21.69 -1.22 -5.70
CA GLY A 158 -22.10 -1.79 -4.42
C GLY A 158 -20.93 -2.05 -3.49
N SER A 159 -20.47 -1.00 -2.81
CA SER A 159 -19.74 -1.19 -1.57
C SER A 159 -20.55 -2.12 -0.66
N VAL A 160 -19.97 -3.25 -0.27
CA VAL A 160 -20.50 -4.10 0.81
C VAL A 160 -20.18 -3.44 2.16
N ARG A 161 -20.34 -2.11 2.25
CA ARG A 161 -20.22 -1.32 3.49
C ARG A 161 -21.59 -0.99 4.10
N ALA A 162 -22.66 -1.61 3.64
CA ALA A 162 -23.98 -1.42 4.22
C ALA A 162 -24.75 -2.74 4.29
N HIS A 163 -24.42 -3.64 5.23
CA HIS A 163 -25.38 -4.60 5.79
C HIS A 163 -24.86 -5.23 7.11
N ARG A 164 -24.68 -4.40 8.14
CA ARG A 164 -24.75 -4.88 9.54
C ARG A 164 -25.19 -3.78 10.51
N LEU A 165 -26.28 -3.10 10.17
CA LEU A 165 -27.08 -2.34 11.13
C LEU A 165 -28.57 -2.66 10.91
N ASP A 166 -28.93 -3.95 10.83
CA ASP A 166 -30.33 -4.36 11.01
C ASP A 166 -30.47 -5.82 11.46
N ARG A 167 -29.88 -6.14 12.61
CA ARG A 167 -30.29 -7.29 13.43
C ARG A 167 -30.27 -6.94 14.91
N ARG A 168 -31.04 -5.92 15.28
CA ARG A 168 -31.62 -5.81 16.62
C ARG A 168 -33.04 -5.28 16.48
N SER A 169 -33.93 -6.19 16.07
CA SER A 169 -35.35 -6.05 16.29
C SER A 169 -35.83 -7.26 17.10
N HIS A 170 -36.48 -6.98 18.22
CA HIS A 170 -37.46 -7.82 18.94
C HIS A 170 -36.98 -8.93 19.89
N ARG A 171 -37.07 -8.62 21.20
CA ARG A 171 -37.54 -9.41 22.36
C ARG A 171 -36.92 -8.76 23.61
N THR A 172 -37.61 -8.37 24.67
CA THR A 172 -39.01 -8.47 25.13
C THR A 172 -39.18 -7.42 26.21
#